data_AF-A2HW49-F1
#
_entry.id   AF-A2HW49-F1
#
_cell.length_a   1.000
_cell.length_b   1.000
_cell.length_c   1.000
_cell.angle_alpha   90.00
_cell.angle_beta   90.00
_cell.angle_gamma   90.00
#
_symmetry.space_group_name_H-M   'P 1'
#
loop_
_entity.id
_entity.type
_entity.pdbx_description
1 polymer ?
#
loop_
_entity_poly.entity_id
_entity_poly.type
_entity_poly.pdbx_seq_one_letter_code
_entity_poly.pdbx_strand_id
1 'polypeptide(L)'
;MSTTENTTTAIVHEAISEEYEWVQYNKQLRLIRSVKDDMYQMQSILTACFAPDTKLPKDWFRNQSTIELLSEAQRDRLFSENREEQRVGEKPQSPKLYKNSEEQRVGEKPQSPKLYENREKLPNGLRGWYVHRLLVNAVAMWASPRYAWYIYRLLDELHRQEREELENKLEAKDKNIQKRIPRSVPKGRKRTISI
;
A
#
# COMPACT_ATOMS: atom_id res chain seq x y z
N MET A 1 9.88 18.67 23.52
CA MET A 1 8.58 19.03 22.91
C MET A 1 8.64 18.53 21.47
N SER A 2 8.15 17.32 21.21
CA SER A 2 8.15 16.73 19.86
C SER A 2 6.86 17.17 19.18
N THR A 3 6.97 18.11 18.25
CA THR A 3 5.87 18.50 17.36
C THR A 3 5.72 17.40 16.33
N THR A 4 4.83 16.45 16.60
CA THR A 4 4.21 15.63 15.57
C THR A 4 3.36 16.57 14.73
N GLU A 5 3.89 16.98 13.58
CA GLU A 5 3.09 17.59 12.54
C GLU A 5 2.20 16.51 11.96
N ASN A 6 1.00 16.40 12.51
CA ASN A 6 -0.13 15.73 11.89
C ASN A 6 -0.44 16.56 10.63
N THR A 7 0.30 16.35 9.55
CA THR A 7 0.01 16.98 8.26
C THR A 7 -1.32 16.41 7.80
N THR A 8 -2.41 17.08 8.14
CA THR A 8 -3.72 16.87 7.54
C THR A 8 -3.58 17.23 6.07
N THR A 9 -3.24 16.23 5.26
CA THR A 9 -3.34 16.27 3.80
C THR A 9 -4.81 16.44 3.46
N ALA A 10 -5.30 17.68 3.50
CA ALA A 10 -6.59 18.04 2.91
C ALA A 10 -6.57 17.49 1.48
N ILE A 11 -7.50 16.58 1.19
CA ILE A 11 -7.41 15.71 0.03
C ILE A 11 -7.62 16.56 -1.23
N VAL A 12 -6.54 16.85 -1.95
CA VAL A 12 -6.49 17.77 -3.11
C VAL A 12 -6.90 17.00 -4.38
N HIS A 13 -8.20 16.70 -4.49
CA HIS A 13 -8.78 16.24 -5.76
C HIS A 13 -9.14 17.48 -6.61
N GLU A 14 -8.66 17.54 -7.85
CA GLU A 14 -9.06 18.57 -8.82
C GLU A 14 -9.63 17.89 -10.07
N ALA A 15 -10.90 18.13 -10.37
CA ALA A 15 -11.57 17.49 -11.50
C ALA A 15 -10.98 17.97 -12.83
N ILE A 16 -10.61 17.03 -13.70
CA ILE A 16 -10.25 17.30 -15.10
C ILE A 16 -11.47 17.11 -15.99
N SER A 17 -12.27 16.07 -15.70
CA SER A 17 -13.53 15.72 -16.36
C SER A 17 -14.39 14.86 -15.43
N GLU A 18 -15.56 14.41 -15.89
CA GLU A 18 -16.42 13.50 -15.12
C GLU A 18 -15.75 12.17 -14.75
N GLU A 19 -14.78 11.70 -15.56
CA GLU A 19 -14.12 10.41 -15.36
C GLU A 19 -12.68 10.51 -14.83
N TYR A 20 -12.07 11.70 -14.83
CA TYR A 20 -10.66 11.89 -14.51
C TYR A 20 -10.43 13.09 -13.60
N GLU A 21 -9.52 12.92 -12.65
CA GLU A 21 -9.16 13.93 -11.66
C GLU A 21 -7.65 13.92 -11.39
N TRP A 22 -7.12 15.08 -11.02
CA TRP A 22 -5.82 15.18 -10.36
C TRP A 22 -5.97 14.80 -8.90
N VAL A 23 -5.07 13.96 -8.40
CA VAL A 23 -4.99 13.52 -7.01
C VAL A 23 -3.60 13.79 -6.47
N GLN A 24 -3.54 14.45 -5.31
CA GLN A 24 -2.30 14.53 -4.54
C GLN A 24 -2.07 13.20 -3.82
N TYR A 25 -1.31 12.30 -4.45
CA TYR A 25 -1.06 10.96 -3.92
C TYR A 25 -0.21 10.98 -2.65
N ASN A 26 0.82 11.84 -2.61
CA ASN A 26 1.61 12.12 -1.41
C ASN A 26 2.28 13.50 -1.52
N LYS A 27 3.18 13.87 -0.60
CA LYS A 27 3.86 15.18 -0.62
C LYS A 27 4.69 15.46 -1.91
N GLN A 28 5.02 14.44 -2.71
CA GLN A 28 5.86 14.56 -3.90
C GLN A 28 5.11 14.27 -5.21
N LEU A 29 4.05 13.46 -5.18
CA LEU A 29 3.34 13.00 -6.37
C LEU A 29 1.96 13.63 -6.49
N ARG A 30 1.74 14.31 -7.61
CA ARG A 30 0.44 14.78 -8.08
C ARG A 30 0.12 14.08 -9.39
N LEU A 31 -0.93 13.25 -9.41
CA LEU A 31 -1.15 12.24 -10.44
C LEU A 31 -2.55 12.35 -11.04
N ILE A 32 -2.72 11.90 -12.28
CA ILE A 32 -4.04 11.74 -12.89
C ILE A 32 -4.60 10.38 -12.51
N ARG A 33 -5.82 10.37 -11.96
CA ARG A 33 -6.58 9.19 -11.56
C ARG A 33 -7.86 9.09 -12.40
N SER A 34 -8.15 7.87 -12.83
CA SER A 34 -9.44 7.48 -13.40
C SER A 34 -10.40 7.14 -12.25
N VAL A 35 -11.48 7.91 -12.11
CA VAL A 35 -12.46 7.78 -11.02
C VAL A 35 -13.23 6.46 -11.12
N LYS A 36 -13.46 5.98 -12.34
CA LYS A 36 -14.26 4.78 -12.65
C LYS A 36 -13.69 3.48 -12.08
N ASP A 37 -12.37 3.35 -12.09
CA ASP A 37 -11.68 2.08 -11.82
C ASP A 37 -10.42 2.22 -10.97
N ASP A 38 -10.21 3.38 -10.34
CA ASP A 38 -9.10 3.65 -9.41
C ASP A 38 -7.69 3.43 -10.02
N MET A 39 -7.56 3.70 -11.32
CA MET A 39 -6.31 3.55 -12.06
C MET A 39 -5.58 4.88 -12.22
N TYR A 40 -4.25 4.86 -12.17
CA TYR A 40 -3.41 6.05 -12.21
C TYR A 40 -2.61 6.11 -13.51
N GLN A 41 -2.58 7.27 -14.15
CA GLN A 41 -1.88 7.46 -15.41
C GLN A 41 -0.36 7.43 -15.19
N MET A 42 0.35 6.51 -15.85
CA MET A 42 1.80 6.40 -15.75
C MET A 42 2.50 7.69 -16.17
N GLN A 43 2.04 8.35 -17.24
CA GLN A 43 2.67 9.58 -17.72
C GLN A 43 2.67 10.68 -16.64
N SER A 44 1.59 10.80 -15.87
CA SER A 44 1.53 11.74 -14.74
C SER A 44 2.54 11.38 -13.63
N ILE A 45 2.79 10.08 -13.39
CA ILE A 45 3.81 9.60 -12.45
C ILE A 45 5.21 10.00 -12.94
N LEU A 46 5.53 9.73 -14.20
CA LEU A 46 6.82 10.07 -14.78
C LEU A 46 7.07 11.59 -14.73
N THR A 47 6.03 12.37 -15.04
CA THR A 47 6.08 13.84 -14.99
C THR A 47 6.32 14.35 -13.57
N ALA A 48 5.58 13.84 -12.58
CA ALA A 48 5.76 14.20 -11.18
C ALA A 48 7.13 13.79 -10.62
N CYS A 49 7.71 12.70 -11.14
CA CYS A 49 9.04 12.23 -10.77
C CYS A 49 10.19 12.96 -11.48
N PHE A 50 9.91 13.91 -12.39
CA PHE A 50 10.89 14.54 -13.28
C PHE A 50 11.73 13.49 -14.02
N ALA A 51 11.09 12.43 -14.51
CA ALA A 51 11.75 11.38 -15.25
C ALA A 51 12.31 11.92 -16.58
N PRO A 52 13.46 11.43 -17.05
CA PRO A 52 13.98 11.83 -18.35
C PRO A 52 13.08 11.33 -19.48
N ASP A 53 12.98 12.08 -20.57
CA ASP A 53 12.14 11.75 -21.73
C ASP A 53 12.50 10.42 -22.41
N THR A 54 13.68 9.85 -22.10
CA THR A 54 14.11 8.54 -22.56
C THR A 54 13.37 7.39 -21.89
N LYS A 55 12.74 7.61 -20.73
CA LYS A 55 11.97 6.58 -20.03
C LYS A 55 10.55 6.54 -20.58
N LEU A 56 10.24 5.52 -21.36
CA LEU A 56 8.89 5.29 -21.86
C LEU A 56 8.17 4.27 -20.97
N PRO A 57 6.85 4.42 -20.75
CA PRO A 57 6.08 3.43 -19.98
C PRO A 57 6.25 1.99 -20.49
N LYS A 58 6.42 1.81 -21.81
CA LYS A 58 6.66 0.50 -22.43
C LYS A 58 7.94 -0.17 -21.91
N ASP A 59 8.97 0.60 -21.56
CA ASP A 59 10.24 0.05 -21.06
C ASP A 59 10.09 -0.50 -19.65
N TRP A 60 9.21 0.09 -18.83
CA TRP A 60 8.89 -0.45 -17.51
C TRP A 60 8.33 -1.88 -17.62
N PHE A 61 7.36 -2.10 -18.51
CA PHE A 61 6.74 -3.41 -18.72
C PHE A 61 7.68 -4.47 -19.32
N ARG A 62 8.77 -4.06 -19.98
CA ARG A 62 9.76 -4.98 -20.56
C ARG A 62 10.80 -5.45 -19.55
N ASN A 63 10.89 -4.83 -18.38
CA ASN A 63 11.85 -5.20 -17.35
C ASN A 63 11.46 -6.51 -16.66
N GLN A 64 12.41 -7.44 -16.56
CA GLN A 64 12.20 -8.74 -15.93
C GLN A 64 11.66 -8.63 -14.50
N SER A 65 12.24 -7.75 -13.68
CA SER A 65 11.77 -7.50 -12.30
C SER A 65 10.34 -6.96 -12.24
N THR A 66 9.91 -6.22 -13.26
CA THR A 66 8.54 -5.71 -13.35
C THR A 66 7.58 -6.82 -13.74
N ILE A 67 7.98 -7.71 -14.66
CA ILE A 67 7.18 -8.89 -15.03
C ILE A 67 6.96 -9.79 -13.80
N GLU A 68 8.01 -10.03 -13.01
CA GLU A 68 7.92 -10.78 -11.76
C GLU A 68 6.98 -10.10 -10.74
N LEU A 69 7.13 -8.78 -10.55
CA LEU A 69 6.24 -8.00 -9.69
C LEU A 69 4.78 -8.10 -10.12
N LEU A 70 4.50 -7.96 -11.42
CA LEU A 70 3.15 -8.06 -11.97
C LEU A 70 2.58 -9.47 -11.80
N SER A 71 3.40 -10.51 -11.99
CA SER A 71 3.01 -11.90 -11.76
C SER A 71 2.66 -12.14 -10.29
N GLU A 72 3.44 -11.61 -9.34
CA GLU A 72 3.12 -11.72 -7.91
C GLU A 72 1.85 -10.95 -7.54
N ALA A 73 1.70 -9.73 -8.07
CA ALA A 73 0.49 -8.93 -7.88
C ALA A 73 -0.76 -9.66 -8.41
N GLN A 74 -0.68 -10.37 -9.55
CA GLN A 74 -1.81 -11.14 -10.06
C GLN A 74 -2.19 -12.34 -9.18
N ARG A 75 -1.22 -12.91 -8.46
CA ARG A 75 -1.44 -14.06 -7.56
C ARG A 75 -1.97 -13.63 -6.19
N ASP A 76 -1.66 -12.41 -5.77
CA ASP A 76 -2.07 -11.90 -4.48
C ASP A 76 -3.59 -11.72 -4.41
N ARG A 77 -4.21 -12.42 -3.45
CA ARG A 77 -5.68 -12.46 -3.21
C ARG A 77 -6.23 -11.07 -2.86
N LEU A 78 -5.38 -10.15 -2.41
CA LEU A 78 -5.73 -8.74 -2.15
C LEU A 78 -6.23 -7.99 -3.40
N PHE A 79 -5.87 -8.46 -4.61
CA PHE A 79 -6.47 -7.92 -5.83
C PHE A 79 -7.86 -8.47 -6.10
N SER A 80 -8.29 -9.58 -5.49
CA SER A 80 -9.65 -10.12 -5.66
C SER A 80 -10.68 -9.56 -4.67
N GLU A 81 -10.23 -9.01 -3.53
CA GLU A 81 -11.11 -8.66 -2.39
C GLU A 81 -11.60 -7.20 -2.38
N ASN A 82 -11.11 -6.30 -3.26
CA ASN A 82 -11.54 -4.89 -3.32
C ASN A 82 -12.98 -4.65 -3.89
N ARG A 83 -13.87 -5.64 -3.78
CA ARG A 83 -15.33 -5.46 -3.95
C ARG A 83 -16.16 -6.20 -2.88
N GLU A 84 -15.55 -6.98 -1.99
CA GLU A 84 -16.28 -7.85 -1.06
C GLU A 84 -16.51 -7.27 0.34
N GLU A 85 -16.02 -6.07 0.66
CA GLU A 85 -16.43 -5.37 1.91
C GLU A 85 -17.89 -4.87 1.90
N GLN A 86 -18.70 -5.25 0.89
CA GLN A 86 -20.16 -5.18 0.93
C GLN A 86 -20.87 -6.55 0.95
N ARG A 87 -20.16 -7.67 1.11
CA ARG A 87 -20.82 -8.97 1.32
C ARG A 87 -20.28 -9.67 2.54
N VAL A 88 -21.12 -9.62 3.56
CA VAL A 88 -21.06 -10.41 4.79
C VAL A 88 -20.80 -11.89 4.49
N GLY A 89 -19.76 -12.43 5.14
CA GLY A 89 -19.68 -13.82 5.61
C GLY A 89 -19.28 -14.89 4.60
N GLU A 90 -18.03 -15.34 4.63
CA GLU A 90 -17.63 -16.67 5.17
C GLU A 90 -16.13 -16.95 4.93
N LYS A 91 -15.54 -17.72 5.85
CA LYS A 91 -14.09 -18.04 5.95
C LYS A 91 -13.82 -19.46 5.38
N PRO A 92 -12.55 -19.93 5.27
CA PRO A 92 -11.82 -20.05 4.02
C PRO A 92 -11.57 -21.51 3.58
N GLN A 93 -11.24 -21.73 2.30
CA GLN A 93 -10.64 -23.01 1.89
C GLN A 93 -9.43 -22.83 0.94
N SER A 94 -8.51 -23.78 1.12
CA SER A 94 -7.07 -23.86 0.82
C SER A 94 -6.66 -23.77 -0.67
N PRO A 95 -5.35 -23.59 -0.96
CA PRO A 95 -4.83 -23.16 -2.27
C PRO A 95 -4.88 -24.26 -3.33
N LYS A 96 -5.45 -23.97 -4.50
CA LYS A 96 -5.30 -24.81 -5.69
C LYS A 96 -4.22 -24.23 -6.61
N LEU A 97 -3.18 -25.04 -6.81
CA LEU A 97 -2.13 -24.89 -7.81
C LEU A 97 -2.77 -24.94 -9.21
N TYR A 98 -2.59 -23.88 -10.02
CA TYR A 98 -3.08 -23.87 -11.40
C TYR A 98 -1.98 -23.39 -12.36
N LYS A 99 -1.79 -24.18 -13.43
CA LYS A 99 -0.86 -23.98 -14.55
C LYS A 99 -1.42 -22.97 -15.55
N ASN A 100 -0.56 -22.10 -16.05
CA ASN A 100 -0.82 -21.25 -17.21
C ASN A 100 -1.14 -22.09 -18.47
N SER A 101 -2.32 -21.88 -19.04
CA SER A 101 -2.60 -22.01 -20.47
C SER A 101 -3.79 -21.12 -20.84
N GLU A 102 -3.66 -20.36 -21.91
CA GLU A 102 -4.71 -19.60 -22.56
C GLU A 102 -5.86 -20.54 -22.98
N GLU A 103 -7.11 -20.22 -22.61
CA GLU A 103 -8.28 -20.63 -23.39
C GLU A 103 -9.52 -19.82 -23.00
N GLN A 104 -10.09 -19.15 -24.01
CA GLN A 104 -11.36 -18.45 -23.96
C GLN A 104 -12.50 -19.40 -23.57
N ARG A 105 -13.28 -19.02 -22.54
CA ARG A 105 -14.68 -19.44 -22.39
C ARG A 105 -15.54 -18.28 -21.92
N VAL A 106 -16.59 -18.03 -22.69
CA VAL A 106 -17.65 -17.05 -22.47
C VAL A 106 -18.44 -17.45 -21.22
N GLY A 107 -18.46 -16.54 -20.26
CA GLY A 107 -19.18 -16.56 -19.01
C GLY A 107 -18.62 -15.42 -18.19
N GLU A 108 -19.43 -14.42 -17.84
CA GLU A 108 -19.01 -13.26 -17.04
C GLU A 108 -18.51 -13.74 -15.67
N LYS A 109 -17.23 -14.12 -15.62
CA LYS A 109 -16.47 -14.15 -14.38
C LYS A 109 -16.38 -12.71 -13.87
N PRO A 110 -16.44 -12.47 -12.55
CA PRO A 110 -16.03 -11.17 -12.01
C PRO A 110 -14.63 -10.90 -12.59
N GLN A 111 -14.49 -9.84 -13.39
CA GLN A 111 -13.22 -9.51 -14.02
C GLN A 111 -12.20 -9.39 -12.90
N SER A 112 -11.19 -10.26 -12.91
CA SER A 112 -10.02 -10.10 -12.05
C SER A 112 -9.51 -8.67 -12.23
N PRO A 113 -9.29 -7.90 -11.15
CA PRO A 113 -8.92 -6.50 -11.29
C PRO A 113 -7.71 -6.31 -12.18
N LYS A 114 -7.88 -5.45 -13.18
CA LYS A 114 -6.83 -5.17 -14.17
C LYS A 114 -5.69 -4.43 -13.46
N LEU A 115 -4.48 -4.96 -13.54
CA LEU A 115 -3.29 -4.30 -12.96
C LEU A 115 -2.84 -3.09 -13.75
N TYR A 116 -3.03 -3.12 -15.07
CA TYR A 116 -2.67 -2.04 -15.96
C TYR A 116 -3.52 -2.08 -17.23
N GLU A 117 -3.64 -0.94 -17.92
CA GLU A 117 -4.39 -0.80 -19.16
C GLU A 117 -3.79 0.29 -20.04
N ASN A 118 -3.67 0.05 -21.34
CA ASN A 118 -3.27 1.09 -22.29
C ASN A 118 -4.51 1.70 -22.95
N ARG A 119 -4.74 2.99 -22.73
CA ARG A 119 -5.90 3.74 -23.24
C ARG A 119 -5.49 4.68 -24.35
N GLU A 120 -5.38 4.17 -25.57
CA GLU A 120 -4.94 4.99 -26.72
C GLU A 120 -6.08 5.82 -27.34
N LYS A 121 -7.35 5.44 -27.11
CA LYS A 121 -8.54 6.09 -27.67
C LYS A 121 -8.97 7.39 -26.95
N LEU A 122 -8.23 7.80 -25.92
CA LEU A 122 -8.53 8.99 -25.12
C LEU A 122 -7.97 10.27 -25.77
N PRO A 123 -8.47 11.46 -25.38
CA PRO A 123 -7.93 12.73 -25.85
C PRO A 123 -6.45 12.89 -25.49
N ASN A 124 -5.77 13.74 -26.27
CA ASN A 124 -4.35 14.04 -26.07
C ASN A 124 -4.15 14.63 -24.66
N GLY A 125 -3.30 13.99 -23.84
CA GLY A 125 -3.10 14.34 -22.43
C GLY A 125 -3.65 13.31 -21.43
N LEU A 126 -4.75 12.62 -21.77
CA LEU A 126 -5.31 11.53 -20.94
C LEU A 126 -4.97 10.14 -21.47
N ARG A 127 -4.63 10.01 -22.76
CA ARG A 127 -4.22 8.73 -23.35
C ARG A 127 -2.91 8.18 -22.79
N GLY A 128 -2.75 6.87 -22.86
CA GLY A 128 -1.52 6.15 -22.50
C GLY A 128 -1.76 5.07 -21.46
N TRP A 129 -0.70 4.69 -20.77
CA TRP A 129 -0.73 3.60 -19.80
C TRP A 129 -1.28 4.05 -18.45
N TYR A 130 -2.17 3.24 -17.91
CA TYR A 130 -2.74 3.34 -16.58
C TYR A 130 -2.33 2.12 -15.76
N VAL A 131 -2.03 2.33 -14.48
CA VAL A 131 -1.61 1.29 -13.54
C VAL A 131 -2.44 1.36 -12.26
N HIS A 132 -2.63 0.20 -11.64
CA HIS A 132 -3.34 0.09 -10.38
C HIS A 132 -2.64 0.87 -9.26
N ARG A 133 -3.42 1.36 -8.29
CA ARG A 133 -2.94 2.14 -7.13
C ARG A 133 -1.70 1.56 -6.43
N LEU A 134 -1.65 0.24 -6.26
CA LEU A 134 -0.53 -0.45 -5.60
C LEU A 134 0.78 -0.42 -6.41
N LEU A 135 0.69 -0.25 -7.72
CA LEU A 135 1.87 -0.19 -8.60
C LEU A 135 2.43 1.22 -8.77
N VAL A 136 1.73 2.26 -8.29
CA VAL A 136 2.15 3.67 -8.42
C VAL A 136 3.56 3.88 -7.86
N ASN A 137 3.83 3.38 -6.65
CA ASN A 137 5.14 3.51 -6.04
C ASN A 137 6.22 2.74 -6.82
N ALA A 138 5.90 1.54 -7.33
CA ALA A 138 6.85 0.77 -8.13
C ALA A 138 7.24 1.50 -9.43
N VAL A 139 6.28 2.09 -10.13
CA VAL A 139 6.52 2.92 -11.32
C VAL A 139 7.33 4.16 -10.96
N ALA A 140 6.99 4.84 -9.87
CA ALA A 140 7.68 6.05 -9.43
C ALA A 140 9.14 5.78 -9.01
N MET A 141 9.40 4.65 -8.32
CA MET A 141 10.76 4.21 -7.99
C MET A 141 11.59 3.90 -9.24
N TRP A 142 10.98 3.22 -10.22
CA TRP A 142 11.63 3.00 -11.51
C TRP A 142 11.89 4.31 -12.25
N ALA A 143 10.94 5.25 -12.23
CA ALA A 143 11.04 6.53 -12.90
C ALA A 143 12.17 7.39 -12.32
N SER A 144 12.30 7.46 -10.99
CA SER A 144 13.29 8.30 -10.30
C SER A 144 13.94 7.59 -9.11
N PRO A 145 15.26 7.32 -9.15
CA PRO A 145 15.99 6.79 -8.00
C PRO A 145 15.93 7.70 -6.77
N ARG A 146 15.79 9.02 -6.97
CA ARG A 146 15.62 9.98 -5.87
C ARG A 146 14.30 9.75 -5.13
N TYR A 147 13.23 9.47 -5.87
CA TYR A 147 11.94 9.12 -5.29
C TYR A 147 12.01 7.77 -4.56
N ALA A 148 12.74 6.79 -5.11
CA ALA A 148 12.97 5.51 -4.42
C ALA A 148 13.62 5.70 -3.05
N TRP A 149 14.65 6.55 -2.96
CA TRP A 149 15.28 6.87 -1.68
C TRP A 149 14.32 7.51 -0.67
N TYR A 150 13.46 8.42 -1.15
CA TYR A 150 12.42 9.02 -0.30
C TYR A 150 11.45 7.96 0.26
N ILE A 151 11.01 7.02 -0.57
CA ILE A 151 10.12 5.93 -0.14
C ILE A 151 10.82 5.02 0.86
N TYR A 152 12.09 4.66 0.64
CA TYR A 152 12.84 3.86 1.61
C TYR A 152 12.98 4.55 2.97
N ARG A 153 13.22 5.87 2.99
CA ARG A 153 13.27 6.63 4.24
C ARG A 153 11.91 6.65 4.96
N LEU A 154 10.83 6.85 4.19
CA LEU A 154 9.47 6.83 4.75
C LEU A 154 9.12 5.46 5.34
N LEU A 155 9.52 4.37 4.69
CA LEU A 155 9.32 3.01 5.19
C LEU A 155 10.15 2.73 6.46
N ASP A 156 11.40 3.21 6.54
CA ASP A 156 12.21 3.08 7.76
C ASP A 156 11.58 3.82 8.94
N GLU A 157 11.09 5.04 8.70
CA GLU A 157 10.40 5.85 9.71
C GLU A 157 9.12 5.16 10.22
N LEU A 158 8.32 4.57 9.32
CA LEU A 158 7.12 3.81 9.69
C LEU A 158 7.45 2.58 10.55
N HIS A 159 8.40 1.76 10.11
CA HIS A 159 8.80 0.57 10.87
C HIS A 159 9.46 0.91 12.22
N ARG A 160 10.06 2.10 12.35
CA ARG A 160 10.56 2.60 13.63
C ARG A 160 9.39 2.90 14.59
N GLN A 161 8.39 3.65 14.11
CA GLN A 161 7.20 3.97 14.91
C GLN A 161 6.44 2.71 15.35
N GLU A 162 6.28 1.72 14.46
CA GLU A 162 5.63 0.45 14.80
C GLU A 162 6.36 -0.30 15.93
N ARG A 163 7.70 -0.29 15.92
CA ARG A 163 8.50 -0.91 17.00
C ARG A 163 8.34 -0.16 18.32
N GLU A 164 8.42 1.17 18.30
CA GLU A 164 8.22 1.99 19.50
C GLU A 164 6.82 1.79 20.10
N GLU A 165 5.78 1.69 19.26
CA GLU A 165 4.43 1.38 19.73
C GLU A 165 4.30 0.00 20.38
N LEU A 166 4.97 -1.00 19.82
CA LEU A 166 4.98 -2.36 20.38
C LEU A 166 5.69 -2.41 21.74
N GLU A 167 6.83 -1.74 21.86
CA GLU A 167 7.57 -1.62 23.12
C GLU A 167 6.73 -0.90 24.20
N ASN A 168 6.10 0.22 23.85
CA ASN A 168 5.20 0.94 24.75
C ASN A 168 4.02 0.07 25.22
N LYS A 169 3.44 -0.75 24.34
CA LYS A 169 2.37 -1.70 24.68
C LYS A 169 2.86 -2.80 25.63
N LEU A 170 4.10 -3.26 25.49
CA LEU A 170 4.70 -4.24 26.39
C LEU A 170 4.95 -3.65 27.78
N GLU A 171 5.58 -2.47 27.86
CA GLU A 171 5.82 -1.81 29.14
C GLU A 171 4.52 -1.52 29.90
N ALA A 172 3.46 -1.10 29.19
CA ALA A 172 2.16 -0.85 29.79
C ALA A 172 1.54 -2.13 30.37
N LYS A 173 1.70 -3.27 29.69
CA LYS A 173 1.26 -4.58 30.19
C LYS A 173 2.06 -5.00 31.43
N ASP A 174 3.37 -4.84 31.43
CA ASP A 174 4.22 -5.18 32.59
C ASP A 174 3.88 -4.32 33.81
N LYS A 175 3.68 -3.01 33.63
CA LYS A 175 3.22 -2.10 34.70
C LYS A 175 1.84 -2.50 35.24
N ASN A 176 0.93 -3.01 34.40
CA ASN A 176 -0.38 -3.50 34.84
C ASN A 176 -0.27 -4.80 35.64
N ILE A 177 0.59 -5.72 35.19
CA ILE A 177 0.87 -6.98 35.91
C ILE A 177 1.45 -6.67 37.29
N GLN A 178 2.45 -5.78 37.39
CA GLN A 178 3.02 -5.38 38.69
C GLN A 178 1.98 -4.77 39.65
N LYS A 179 1.02 -3.99 39.15
CA LYS A 179 -0.08 -3.43 39.96
C LYS A 179 -1.09 -4.47 40.44
N ARG A 180 -1.25 -5.58 39.71
CA ARG A 180 -2.18 -6.67 40.02
C ARG A 180 -1.60 -7.72 40.95
N ILE A 181 -0.27 -7.75 41.14
CA ILE A 181 0.35 -8.58 42.18
C ILE A 181 -0.10 -8.02 43.54
N PRO A 182 -0.84 -8.76 44.38
CA PRO A 182 -1.19 -8.30 45.72
C PRO A 182 0.11 -8.04 46.46
N ARG A 183 0.24 -6.87 47.11
CA ARG A 183 1.39 -6.49 47.96
C ARG A 183 1.78 -7.70 48.82
N SER A 184 2.84 -8.40 48.42
CA SER A 184 3.31 -9.58 49.15
C SER A 184 3.72 -9.15 50.55
N VAL A 185 3.23 -9.91 51.51
CA VAL A 185 3.40 -9.75 52.95
C VAL A 185 4.88 -9.50 53.29
N PRO A 186 5.21 -8.53 54.16
CA PRO A 186 6.58 -8.29 54.58
C PRO A 186 7.20 -9.58 55.13
N LYS A 187 8.23 -10.11 54.46
CA LYS A 187 9.06 -11.20 54.98
C LYS A 187 9.91 -10.65 56.12
N GLY A 188 9.40 -10.72 57.35
CA GLY A 188 10.15 -10.26 58.51
C GLY A 188 9.38 -10.21 59.83
N ARG A 189 8.79 -11.32 60.28
CA ARG A 189 8.60 -11.54 61.73
C ARG A 189 9.17 -12.90 62.08
N LYS A 190 10.45 -12.93 62.46
CA LYS A 190 10.99 -14.04 63.25
C LYS A 190 10.25 -13.99 64.59
N ARG A 191 9.37 -14.96 64.86
CA ARG A 191 8.84 -15.20 66.20
C ARG A 191 10.00 -15.74 67.03
N THR A 192 10.60 -14.88 67.85
CA THR A 192 11.44 -15.33 68.96
C THR A 192 10.50 -15.99 69.95
N ILE A 193 10.56 -17.32 70.04
CA ILE A 193 9.96 -18.07 71.15
C ILE A 193 11.02 -18.06 72.24
N SER A 194 10.82 -17.20 73.23
CA SER A 194 11.61 -17.17 74.46
C SER A 194 10.91 -18.07 75.48
N ILE A 195 11.61 -19.14 75.87
CA ILE A 195 11.50 -19.98 77.09
C ILE A 195 10.13 -20.58 77.40
#